data_AF-A0A7J6TBU0-F1
#
_entry.id   AF-A0A7J6TBU0-F1
#
_cell.length_a   1.000
_cell.length_b   1.000
_cell.length_c   1.000
_cell.angle_alpha   90.00
_cell.angle_beta   90.00
_cell.angle_gamma   90.00
#
_symmetry.space_group_name_H-M   'P 1'
#
loop_
_entity.id
_entity.type
_entity.pdbx_description
1 polymer ?
#
loop_
_entity_poly.entity_id
_entity_poly.type
_entity_poly.pdbx_seq_one_letter_code
_entity_poly.pdbx_strand_id
1 'polypeptide(L)'
;DIRNHRLSCAICQPSSYLSAVGTLPTTRERFKVYSIDFKEIPEELKSRLKLNHEAAIMSCIDLGTGEVTFEYVKDHSVYTVCLFLWTKAASFVSAVVAKLAKLFGFTMKTSASRNPTGNSRIERAHKSLGFLLQA
;
A
#
# COMPACT_ATOMS: atom_id res chain seq x y z
N ASP A 1 30.05 -35.36 -15.94
CA ASP A 1 29.07 -35.18 -14.85
C ASP A 1 27.85 -34.42 -15.38
N ILE A 2 26.68 -35.07 -15.35
CA ILE A 2 25.41 -34.50 -15.86
C ILE A 2 24.94 -33.33 -15.00
N ARG A 3 25.26 -33.32 -13.70
CA ARG A 3 24.86 -32.26 -12.76
C ARG A 3 25.50 -30.93 -13.13
N ASN A 4 26.80 -30.93 -13.40
CA ASN A 4 27.54 -29.72 -13.77
C ASN A 4 27.09 -29.17 -15.13
N HIS A 5 26.83 -30.04 -16.11
CA HIS A 5 26.31 -29.62 -17.42
C HIS A 5 24.91 -28.98 -17.32
N ARG A 6 24.02 -29.51 -16.46
CA ARG A 6 22.72 -28.88 -16.17
C ARG A 6 22.85 -27.53 -15.47
N LEU A 7 23.89 -27.32 -14.65
CA LEU A 7 24.14 -26.06 -13.97
C LEU A 7 24.78 -24.98 -14.87
N SER A 8 25.47 -25.36 -15.95
CA SER A 8 26.08 -24.43 -16.90
C SER A 8 25.24 -24.17 -18.17
N CYS A 9 24.23 -25.01 -18.44
CA CYS A 9 23.40 -24.93 -19.63
C CYS A 9 22.35 -23.80 -19.49
N ALA A 10 22.53 -22.68 -20.19
CA ALA A 10 21.62 -21.53 -20.16
C ALA A 10 20.18 -21.81 -20.64
N ILE A 11 19.96 -22.90 -21.41
CA ILE A 11 18.62 -23.38 -21.80
C ILE A 11 18.00 -24.22 -20.67
N CYS A 12 18.83 -24.98 -19.95
CA CYS A 12 18.44 -25.91 -18.89
C CYS A 12 18.26 -25.22 -17.53
N GLN A 13 18.89 -24.05 -17.35
CA GLN A 13 18.61 -23.09 -16.30
C GLN A 13 17.77 -21.93 -16.86
N PRO A 14 16.44 -22.06 -16.92
CA PRO A 14 15.59 -20.87 -16.96
C PRO A 14 15.79 -20.13 -15.63
N SER A 15 16.64 -19.10 -15.65
CA SER A 15 16.94 -18.09 -14.62
C SER A 15 16.46 -18.40 -13.19
N SER A 16 17.26 -19.17 -12.44
CA SER A 16 17.20 -19.39 -10.97
C SER A 16 15.99 -18.77 -10.24
N TYR A 17 14.80 -19.35 -10.40
CA TYR A 17 13.52 -18.81 -9.89
C TYR A 17 13.33 -18.90 -8.35
N LEU A 18 14.35 -19.34 -7.62
CA LEU A 18 14.28 -19.65 -6.18
C LEU A 18 15.05 -18.63 -5.33
N SER A 19 14.88 -17.34 -5.62
CA SER A 19 15.21 -16.29 -4.66
C SER A 19 14.25 -16.37 -3.47
N ALA A 20 14.78 -16.47 -2.26
CA ALA A 20 13.97 -16.43 -1.04
C ALA A 20 13.19 -15.12 -0.96
N VAL A 21 11.94 -15.17 -0.46
CA VAL A 21 11.11 -13.98 -0.31
C VAL A 21 11.76 -13.03 0.69
N GLY A 22 12.09 -11.82 0.24
CA GLY A 22 12.69 -10.79 1.09
C GLY A 22 11.76 -10.36 2.22
N THR A 23 12.33 -10.09 3.40
CA THR A 23 11.58 -9.55 4.54
C THR A 23 11.25 -8.07 4.31
N LEU A 24 9.97 -7.70 4.49
CA LEU A 24 9.59 -6.28 4.49
C LEU A 24 10.23 -5.54 5.67
N PRO A 25 10.61 -4.26 5.51
CA PRO A 25 11.18 -3.47 6.58
C PRO A 25 10.21 -3.36 7.76
N THR A 26 10.62 -3.85 8.92
CA THR A 26 9.86 -3.76 10.16
C THR A 26 10.30 -2.52 10.95
N THR A 27 9.44 -1.51 11.05
CA THR A 27 9.51 -0.56 12.17
C THR A 27 8.77 -1.14 13.37
N ARG A 28 9.20 -0.79 14.59
CA ARG A 28 8.45 -0.99 15.85
C ARG A 28 8.01 0.35 16.47
N GLU A 29 8.48 1.46 15.91
CA GLU A 29 8.10 2.80 16.33
C GLU A 29 6.81 3.20 15.61
N ARG A 30 5.81 3.60 16.41
CA ARG A 30 4.53 4.15 15.93
C ARG A 30 4.78 5.39 15.07
N PHE A 31 3.99 5.56 14.02
CA PHE A 31 4.02 6.72 13.11
C PHE A 31 5.31 6.92 12.29
N LYS A 32 6.31 6.04 12.39
CA LYS A 32 7.61 6.18 11.69
C LYS A 32 7.55 5.84 10.22
N VAL A 33 6.76 4.82 9.86
CA VAL A 33 6.58 4.38 8.47
C VAL A 33 5.13 4.00 8.29
N TYR A 34 4.46 4.71 7.40
CA TYR A 34 3.12 4.35 6.93
C TYR A 34 3.24 3.62 5.60
N SER A 35 2.29 2.72 5.35
CA SER A 35 1.93 2.29 4.01
C SER A 35 0.55 2.83 3.67
N ILE A 36 0.37 3.24 2.42
CA ILE A 36 -0.85 3.80 1.87
C ILE A 36 -1.12 3.07 0.56
N ASP A 37 -2.38 2.74 0.30
CA ASP A 37 -2.81 2.03 -0.91
C ASP A 37 -4.31 2.26 -1.15
N PHE A 38 -4.78 1.97 -2.35
CA PHE A 38 -6.17 2.15 -2.74
C PHE A 38 -6.85 0.80 -2.99
N LYS A 39 -8.08 0.67 -2.50
CA LYS A 39 -8.97 -0.43 -2.81
C LYS A 39 -10.15 0.07 -3.62
N GLU A 40 -10.17 -0.28 -4.91
CA GLU A 40 -11.30 -0.05 -5.79
C GLU A 40 -12.60 -0.62 -5.20
N ILE A 41 -13.66 0.17 -5.26
CA ILE A 41 -15.02 -0.25 -4.95
C ILE A 41 -15.59 -0.92 -6.21
N PRO A 42 -16.26 -2.09 -6.13
CA PRO A 42 -16.86 -2.74 -7.30
C PRO A 42 -17.84 -1.81 -8.04
N GLU A 43 -17.83 -1.80 -9.38
CA GLU A 43 -18.71 -0.94 -10.20
C GLU A 43 -20.20 -1.17 -9.93
N GLU A 44 -20.58 -2.40 -9.60
CA GLU A 44 -21.94 -2.78 -9.18
C GLU A 44 -22.36 -2.03 -7.90
N LEU A 45 -21.44 -1.93 -6.93
CA LEU A 45 -21.66 -1.22 -5.67
C LEU A 45 -21.57 0.30 -5.85
N LYS A 46 -20.64 0.80 -6.68
CA LYS A 46 -20.60 2.21 -7.11
C LYS A 46 -21.93 2.64 -7.73
N SER A 47 -22.49 1.81 -8.62
CA SER A 47 -23.78 2.05 -9.28
C SER A 47 -24.95 2.03 -8.29
N ARG A 48 -25.03 1.03 -7.39
CA ARG A 48 -26.06 0.94 -6.33
C ARG A 48 -26.05 2.17 -5.41
N LEU A 49 -24.85 2.63 -5.04
CA LEU A 49 -24.64 3.74 -4.09
C LEU A 49 -24.54 5.12 -4.76
N LYS A 50 -24.65 5.21 -6.10
CA LYS A 50 -24.50 6.44 -6.90
C LYS A 50 -23.16 7.17 -6.64
N LEU A 51 -22.08 6.40 -6.51
CA LEU A 51 -20.72 6.90 -6.31
C LEU A 51 -20.07 7.25 -7.66
N ASN A 52 -18.95 7.96 -7.60
CA ASN A 52 -18.15 8.26 -8.80
C ASN A 52 -17.47 6.99 -9.34
N HIS A 53 -17.21 6.91 -10.66
CA HIS A 53 -16.47 5.78 -11.23
C HIS A 53 -15.02 5.71 -10.71
N GLU A 54 -14.41 6.84 -10.35
CA GLU A 54 -13.07 6.87 -9.74
C GLU A 54 -13.11 6.71 -8.20
N ALA A 55 -14.26 6.37 -7.61
CA ALA A 55 -14.39 6.26 -6.17
C ALA A 55 -13.74 4.99 -5.60
N ALA A 56 -12.92 5.15 -4.58
CA ALA A 56 -12.19 4.06 -3.95
C ALA A 56 -12.23 4.20 -2.41
N ILE A 57 -11.72 3.18 -1.73
CA ILE A 57 -11.33 3.28 -0.32
C ILE A 57 -9.82 3.45 -0.29
N MET A 58 -9.34 4.58 0.21
CA MET A 58 -7.94 4.72 0.56
C MET A 58 -7.70 4.09 1.93
N SER A 59 -6.71 3.22 2.00
CA SER A 59 -6.25 2.59 3.22
C SER A 59 -4.92 3.21 3.64
N CYS A 60 -4.69 3.31 4.95
CA CYS A 60 -3.39 3.65 5.50
C CYS A 60 -3.11 2.78 6.73
N ILE A 61 -1.93 2.20 6.80
CA ILE A 61 -1.48 1.37 7.92
C ILE A 61 -0.17 1.92 8.50
N ASP A 62 -0.15 2.16 9.81
CA ASP A 62 1.11 2.38 10.54
C ASP A 62 1.84 1.04 10.67
N LEU A 63 3.03 0.93 10.09
CA LEU A 63 3.80 -0.31 10.12
C LEU A 63 4.39 -0.63 11.51
N GLY A 64 4.41 0.34 12.44
CA GLY A 64 4.87 0.15 13.81
C GLY A 64 3.85 -0.56 14.70
N THR A 65 2.59 -0.14 14.62
CA THR A 65 1.48 -0.67 15.45
C THR A 65 0.57 -1.66 14.73
N GLY A 66 0.48 -1.60 13.41
CA GLY A 66 -0.51 -2.33 12.62
C GLY A 66 -1.91 -1.67 12.63
N GLU A 67 -2.04 -0.46 13.19
CA GLU A 67 -3.28 0.32 13.15
C GLU A 67 -3.62 0.70 11.70
N VAL A 68 -4.86 0.41 11.27
CA VAL A 68 -5.34 0.68 9.91
C VAL A 68 -6.48 1.69 9.95
N THR A 69 -6.37 2.72 9.12
CA THR A 69 -7.43 3.70 8.84
C THR A 69 -7.93 3.52 7.41
N PHE A 70 -9.24 3.62 7.22
CA PHE A 70 -9.90 3.59 5.93
C PHE A 70 -10.65 4.90 5.71
N GLU A 71 -10.59 5.46 4.50
CA GLU A 71 -11.35 6.64 4.12
C GLU A 71 -11.88 6.51 2.69
N TYR A 72 -13.15 6.89 2.51
CA TYR A 72 -13.76 6.97 1.18
C TYR A 72 -13.17 8.15 0.40
N VAL A 73 -12.72 7.89 -0.82
CA VAL A 73 -12.23 8.89 -1.76
C VAL A 73 -13.07 8.93 -3.02
N LYS A 74 -13.17 10.12 -3.63
CA LYS A 74 -13.90 10.34 -4.89
C LYS A 74 -13.04 10.14 -6.14
N ASP A 75 -11.72 10.19 -5.96
CA ASP A 75 -10.68 10.13 -7.00
C ASP A 75 -9.36 9.60 -6.42
N HIS A 76 -8.43 9.28 -7.31
CA HIS A 76 -7.05 8.86 -6.99
C HIS A 76 -6.06 10.04 -7.01
N SER A 77 -6.52 11.28 -6.82
CA SER A 77 -5.67 12.45 -6.99
C SER A 77 -4.64 12.57 -5.86
N VAL A 78 -3.46 13.10 -6.20
CA VAL A 78 -2.40 13.43 -5.23
C VAL A 78 -2.91 14.44 -4.18
N TYR A 79 -3.86 15.31 -4.57
CA TYR A 79 -4.51 16.23 -3.65
C TYR A 79 -5.30 15.50 -2.57
N THR A 80 -6.12 14.51 -2.94
CA THR A 80 -6.90 13.70 -2.00
C THR A 80 -6.01 12.90 -1.05
N VAL A 81 -4.91 12.31 -1.54
CA VAL A 81 -3.89 11.65 -0.68
C VAL A 81 -3.28 12.65 0.30
N CYS A 82 -2.88 13.83 -0.16
CA CYS A 82 -2.32 14.87 0.70
C CYS A 82 -3.32 15.38 1.74
N LEU A 83 -4.61 15.50 1.38
CA LEU A 83 -5.67 15.95 2.28
C LEU A 83 -5.99 14.90 3.35
N PHE A 84 -6.04 13.62 3.01
CA PHE A 84 -6.18 12.53 3.98
C PHE A 84 -4.99 12.45 4.94
N LEU A 85 -3.76 12.48 4.40
CA LEU A 85 -2.57 12.52 5.24
C LEU A 85 -2.56 13.77 6.11
N TRP A 86 -3.08 14.90 5.62
CA TRP A 86 -3.28 16.08 6.43
C TRP A 86 -4.32 15.87 7.52
N THR A 87 -5.54 15.41 7.24
CA THR A 87 -6.59 15.29 8.27
C THR A 87 -6.21 14.27 9.34
N LYS A 88 -5.64 13.12 8.95
CA LYS A 88 -5.21 12.09 9.91
C LYS A 88 -3.93 12.51 10.64
N ALA A 89 -2.86 12.93 9.94
CA ALA A 89 -1.66 13.38 10.63
C ALA A 89 -1.88 14.65 11.44
N ALA A 90 -2.80 15.56 11.08
CA ALA A 90 -3.15 16.72 11.90
C ALA A 90 -4.00 16.37 13.13
N SER A 91 -4.84 15.32 13.03
CA SER A 91 -5.56 14.79 14.21
C SER A 91 -4.66 14.09 15.22
N PHE A 92 -3.51 13.56 14.78
CA PHE A 92 -2.48 12.97 15.66
C PHE A 92 -1.31 13.90 15.98
N VAL A 93 -1.08 14.95 15.18
CA VAL A 93 -0.01 15.94 15.34
C VAL A 93 -0.54 17.33 14.97
N SER A 94 -0.87 18.10 16.00
CA SER A 94 -1.39 19.47 15.88
C SER A 94 -0.59 20.37 14.92
N ALA A 95 -1.33 21.19 14.17
CA ALA A 95 -0.91 22.41 13.46
C ALA A 95 -0.08 22.31 12.16
N VAL A 96 -0.77 22.42 11.02
CA VAL A 96 -0.25 22.97 9.73
C VAL A 96 0.75 22.06 8.96
N VAL A 97 0.73 20.77 9.32
CA VAL A 97 1.80 19.79 9.12
C VAL A 97 2.48 19.74 7.73
N ALA A 98 1.71 19.73 6.63
CA ALA A 98 2.14 19.16 5.33
C ALA A 98 2.36 20.12 4.12
N LYS A 99 2.41 21.45 4.31
CA LYS A 99 3.25 22.37 3.49
C LYS A 99 4.33 23.03 4.34
N LEU A 100 4.15 22.93 5.65
CA LEU A 100 5.25 22.50 6.46
C LEU A 100 5.76 21.06 6.13
N ALA A 101 5.41 20.37 5.01
CA ALA A 101 6.01 19.04 4.70
C ALA A 101 7.54 19.11 4.53
N LYS A 102 8.02 20.14 3.82
CA LYS A 102 9.43 20.59 3.80
C LYS A 102 9.91 21.25 5.12
N LEU A 103 9.16 21.03 6.21
CA LEU A 103 9.35 21.46 7.60
C LEU A 103 8.97 20.29 8.59
N PHE A 104 8.64 19.09 8.09
CA PHE A 104 8.09 17.92 8.83
C PHE A 104 8.78 16.59 8.44
N GLY A 105 9.50 16.55 7.31
CA GLY A 105 10.57 15.57 7.08
C GLY A 105 10.19 14.19 6.54
N PHE A 106 8.99 13.99 5.98
CA PHE A 106 8.60 12.69 5.42
C PHE A 106 9.38 12.31 4.14
N THR A 107 9.80 11.05 4.06
CA THR A 107 10.45 10.45 2.88
C THR A 107 9.52 9.46 2.20
N MET A 108 9.12 9.74 0.96
CA MET A 108 8.30 8.82 0.16
C MET A 108 9.13 7.62 -0.34
N LYS A 109 8.53 6.44 -0.32
CA LYS A 109 9.11 5.20 -0.86
C LYS A 109 8.04 4.48 -1.69
N THR A 110 8.42 3.94 -2.83
CA THR A 110 7.56 3.13 -3.70
C THR A 110 7.97 1.66 -3.64
N SER A 111 7.02 0.75 -3.79
CA SER A 111 7.31 -0.67 -4.05
C SER A 111 7.88 -0.84 -5.47
N ALA A 112 8.57 -1.96 -5.70
CA ALA A 112 8.99 -2.31 -7.06
C ALA A 112 7.76 -2.48 -7.97
N SER A 113 7.85 -2.01 -9.21
CA SER A 113 6.76 -2.10 -10.19
C SER A 113 6.29 -3.55 -10.37
N ARG A 114 4.97 -3.75 -10.41
CA ARG A 114 4.31 -5.07 -10.52
C ARG A 114 4.65 -6.06 -9.39
N ASN A 115 5.12 -5.58 -8.23
CA ASN A 115 5.34 -6.41 -7.04
C ASN A 115 4.43 -6.02 -5.86
N PRO A 116 3.17 -6.50 -5.80
CA PRO A 116 2.25 -6.20 -4.69
C PRO A 116 2.75 -6.76 -3.34
N THR A 117 3.59 -7.80 -3.34
CA THR A 117 4.15 -8.35 -2.09
C THR A 117 5.04 -7.35 -1.35
N GLY A 118 5.63 -6.39 -2.09
CA GLY A 118 6.34 -5.23 -1.55
C GLY A 118 5.50 -4.36 -0.63
N ASN A 119 4.17 -4.50 -0.67
CA ASN A 119 3.23 -3.84 0.24
C ASN A 119 2.25 -4.82 0.93
N SER A 120 2.64 -6.08 1.11
CA SER A 120 1.73 -7.17 1.54
C SER A 120 0.98 -6.96 2.87
N ARG A 121 1.39 -6.01 3.72
CA ARG A 121 0.70 -5.68 4.97
C ARG A 121 -0.63 -4.94 4.74
N ILE A 122 -0.66 -3.96 3.83
CA ILE A 122 -1.91 -3.23 3.53
C ILE A 122 -2.84 -4.05 2.63
N GLU A 123 -2.27 -4.83 1.72
CA GLU A 123 -3.02 -5.82 0.92
C GLU A 123 -3.72 -6.87 1.80
N ARG A 124 -3.12 -7.24 2.93
CA ARG A 124 -3.78 -8.10 3.92
C ARG A 124 -4.95 -7.38 4.62
N ALA A 125 -4.85 -6.08 4.88
CA ALA A 125 -5.98 -5.29 5.38
C ALA A 125 -7.10 -5.13 4.33
N HIS A 126 -6.75 -4.98 3.05
CA HIS A 126 -7.71 -4.99 1.94
C HIS A 126 -8.49 -6.30 1.84
N LYS A 127 -7.92 -7.44 2.24
CA LYS A 127 -8.66 -8.72 2.31
C LYS A 127 -9.81 -8.67 3.33
N SER A 128 -9.64 -7.96 4.44
CA SER A 128 -10.71 -7.75 5.43
C SER A 128 -11.82 -6.85 4.90
N LEU A 129 -11.47 -5.78 4.16
CA LEU A 129 -12.46 -4.95 3.45
C LEU A 129 -13.23 -5.73 2.37
N GLY A 130 -12.59 -6.70 1.71
CA GLY A 130 -13.20 -7.49 0.64
C GLY A 130 -14.52 -8.14 1.05
N PHE A 131 -14.62 -8.62 2.30
CA PHE A 131 -15.87 -9.19 2.83
C PHE A 131 -16.99 -8.16 3.01
N LEU A 132 -16.66 -6.90 3.29
CA LEU A 132 -17.64 -5.81 3.45
C LEU A 132 -18.11 -5.26 2.10
N LEU A 133 -17.25 -5.32 1.07
CA LEU A 133 -17.54 -4.86 -0.29
C LEU A 133 -18.25 -5.92 -1.17
N GLN A 134 -18.53 -7.10 -0.62
CA GLN A 134 -19.23 -8.22 -1.29
C GLN A 134 -20.71 -8.35 -0.88
N ALA A 135 -21.27 -7.34 -0.20
CA ALA A 135 -22.68 -7.26 0.24
C ALA A 135 -23.50 -6.19 -0.53
#